data_AF-A0AA38CYL6-F1
#
_entry.id   AF-A0AA38CYL6-F1
#
_cell.length_a   1.000
_cell.length_b   1.000
_cell.length_c   1.000
_cell.angle_alpha   90.00
_cell.angle_beta   90.00
_cell.angle_gamma   90.00
#
_symmetry.space_group_name_H-M   'P 1'
#
loop_
_entity.id
_entity.type
_entity.pdbx_description
1 polymer ?
#
loop_
_entity_poly.entity_id
_entity_poly.type
_entity_poly.pdbx_seq_one_letter_code
_entity_poly.pdbx_strand_id
1 'polypeptide(L)'
;MGYNVYILHMPLNLAVFSQDAAQEVIEDSPEERFVLAGHSLGGVIASRFAAEHPKEVAGLIFLASYPDEKGTLKNTDLSVLSITASNDKVLDMTKYRKAKVYMPKRTTFAEIKGGNHAGFGSYGAQKGDGTATISNEDQQTKISHQIVTWLKELEEG
;
A
#
# COMPACT_ATOMS: atom_id res chain seq x y z
N MET A 1 13.89 -5.04 -15.91
CA MET A 1 14.16 -4.91 -14.47
C MET A 1 13.14 -5.76 -13.76
N GLY A 2 13.58 -6.52 -12.75
CA GLY A 2 12.72 -7.36 -11.93
C GLY A 2 12.86 -6.92 -10.48
N TYR A 3 11.78 -7.08 -9.70
CA TYR A 3 11.76 -6.84 -8.26
C TYR A 3 11.47 -8.16 -7.56
N ASN A 4 12.18 -8.45 -6.47
CA ASN A 4 11.81 -9.56 -5.59
C ASN A 4 10.51 -9.19 -4.88
N VAL A 5 9.54 -10.12 -4.89
CA VAL A 5 8.22 -9.90 -4.26
C VAL A 5 7.99 -10.99 -3.23
N TYR A 6 7.85 -10.56 -1.98
CA TYR A 6 7.54 -11.42 -0.84
C TYR A 6 6.09 -11.19 -0.43
N ILE A 7 5.28 -12.25 -0.45
CA ILE A 7 3.90 -12.20 0.04
C ILE A 7 3.88 -12.76 1.45
N LEU A 8 3.80 -11.86 2.43
CA LEU A 8 3.75 -12.23 3.84
C LEU A 8 2.36 -12.78 4.18
N HIS A 9 2.29 -14.07 4.51
CA HIS A 9 1.04 -14.69 4.95
C HIS A 9 0.84 -14.44 6.44
N MET A 10 -0.24 -13.73 6.78
CA MET A 10 -0.56 -13.37 8.16
C MET A 10 -1.83 -14.11 8.61
N PRO A 11 -1.73 -15.22 9.36
CA PRO A 11 -2.92 -15.90 9.87
C PRO A 11 -3.62 -15.00 10.91
N LEU A 12 -4.83 -14.53 10.56
CA LEU A 12 -5.86 -13.92 11.42
C LEU A 12 -5.37 -13.06 12.61
N ASN A 13 -5.38 -11.75 12.41
CA ASN A 13 -5.72 -10.72 13.42
C ASN A 13 -4.87 -10.63 14.71
N LEU A 14 -3.55 -10.75 14.62
CA LEU A 14 -2.67 -10.17 15.63
C LEU A 14 -1.61 -9.29 14.99
N ALA A 15 -1.83 -7.97 15.10
CA ALA A 15 -0.82 -6.94 14.85
C ALA A 15 0.44 -7.07 15.76
N VAL A 16 0.44 -8.05 16.68
CA VAL A 16 1.53 -8.39 17.60
C VAL A 16 2.48 -9.42 17.00
N PHE A 17 2.06 -10.25 16.03
CA PHE A 17 2.94 -11.20 15.34
C PHE A 17 3.36 -10.72 13.94
N SER A 18 2.95 -9.52 13.54
CA SER A 18 3.11 -9.02 12.16
C SER A 18 4.32 -8.13 11.94
N GLN A 19 4.85 -7.51 13.00
CA GLN A 19 6.12 -6.78 12.89
C GLN A 19 7.26 -7.77 12.58
N ASP A 20 7.21 -8.92 13.24
CA ASP A 20 8.19 -9.99 13.10
C ASP A 20 8.37 -10.46 11.65
N ALA A 21 7.31 -10.65 10.87
CA ALA A 21 7.45 -11.23 9.53
C ALA A 21 8.09 -10.30 8.49
N ALA A 22 7.84 -8.99 8.57
CA ALA A 22 8.51 -8.03 7.68
C ALA A 22 9.96 -7.84 8.12
N GLN A 23 10.18 -7.78 9.43
CA GLN A 23 11.50 -7.66 10.03
C GLN A 23 12.39 -8.86 9.72
N GLU A 24 11.88 -10.10 9.81
CA GLU A 24 12.62 -11.32 9.47
C GLU A 24 13.19 -11.28 8.04
N VAL A 25 12.39 -10.83 7.06
CA VAL A 25 12.85 -10.74 5.67
C VAL A 25 13.89 -9.62 5.50
N ILE A 26 13.69 -8.49 6.18
CA ILE A 26 14.62 -7.36 6.14
C ILE A 26 15.97 -7.74 6.78
N GLU A 27 15.93 -8.44 7.92
CA GLU A 27 17.13 -8.88 8.66
C GLU A 27 17.91 -9.97 7.91
N ASP A 28 17.24 -10.82 7.14
CA ASP A 28 17.88 -11.87 6.33
C ASP A 28 18.55 -11.32 5.05
N SER A 29 18.30 -10.06 4.70
CA SER A 29 18.90 -9.41 3.52
C SER A 29 19.19 -7.92 3.76
N PRO A 30 20.10 -7.59 4.71
CA PRO A 30 20.33 -6.23 5.19
C PRO A 30 20.93 -5.28 4.13
N GLU A 31 21.49 -5.82 3.05
CA GLU A 31 21.98 -5.07 1.89
C GLU A 31 20.89 -4.66 0.89
N GLU A 32 19.67 -5.21 1.00
CA GLU A 32 18.55 -4.88 0.11
C GLU A 32 17.77 -3.64 0.58
N ARG A 33 17.10 -2.97 -0.37
CA ARG A 33 16.17 -1.88 -0.09
C ARG A 33 14.74 -2.38 -0.20
N PHE A 34 13.99 -2.30 0.88
CA PHE A 34 12.63 -2.82 0.92
C PHE A 34 11.57 -1.74 0.71
N VAL A 35 10.59 -2.04 -0.14
CA VAL A 35 9.34 -1.27 -0.22
C VAL A 35 8.23 -2.13 0.34
N LEU A 36 7.48 -1.59 1.29
CA LEU A 36 6.30 -2.26 1.80
C LEU A 36 5.08 -1.92 0.94
N ALA A 37 4.17 -2.86 0.78
CA ALA A 37 2.90 -2.63 0.10
C ALA A 37 1.77 -3.31 0.86
N GLY A 38 0.62 -2.66 0.94
CA GLY A 38 -0.52 -3.20 1.68
C GLY A 38 -1.86 -2.77 1.10
N HIS A 39 -2.74 -3.76 0.95
CA HIS A 39 -4.13 -3.55 0.53
C HIS A 39 -5.06 -3.44 1.74
N SER A 40 -5.95 -2.44 1.73
CA SER A 40 -6.97 -2.24 2.77
C SER A 40 -6.35 -2.30 4.18
N LEU A 41 -6.78 -3.19 5.08
CA LEU A 41 -6.18 -3.33 6.41
C LEU A 41 -4.66 -3.58 6.38
N GLY A 42 -4.15 -4.32 5.39
CA GLY A 42 -2.71 -4.59 5.25
C GLY A 42 -1.90 -3.30 5.07
N GLY A 43 -2.45 -2.27 4.41
CA GLY A 43 -1.78 -0.99 4.28
C GLY A 43 -1.67 -0.24 5.62
N VAL A 44 -2.70 -0.31 6.47
CA VAL A 44 -2.67 0.27 7.83
C VAL A 44 -1.59 -0.40 8.68
N ILE A 45 -1.45 -1.72 8.59
CA ILE A 45 -0.42 -2.46 9.32
C ILE A 45 0.97 -2.12 8.78
N ALA A 46 1.15 -2.10 7.46
CA ALA A 46 2.40 -1.72 6.81
C ALA A 46 2.84 -0.29 7.19
N SER A 47 1.90 0.66 7.32
CA SER A 47 2.24 2.02 7.74
C SER A 47 2.68 2.13 9.20
N ARG A 48 2.13 1.28 10.08
CA ARG A 48 2.58 1.22 11.48
C ARG A 48 4.00 0.67 11.57
N PHE A 49 4.30 -0.40 10.84
CA PHE A 49 5.67 -0.90 10.75
C PHE A 49 6.64 0.17 10.20
N ALA A 50 6.30 0.80 9.09
CA ALA A 50 7.14 1.85 8.49
C ALA A 50 7.34 3.06 9.41
N ALA A 51 6.36 3.39 10.26
CA ALA A 51 6.48 4.47 11.24
C ALA A 51 7.45 4.12 12.38
N GLU A 52 7.52 2.85 12.77
CA GLU A 52 8.43 2.36 13.82
C GLU A 52 9.85 2.11 13.27
N HIS A 53 9.97 1.72 12.00
CA HIS A 53 11.22 1.37 11.32
C HIS A 53 11.52 2.24 10.08
N PRO A 54 11.49 3.59 10.17
CA PRO A 54 11.55 4.46 9.00
C PRO A 54 12.91 4.46 8.26
N LYS A 55 13.95 3.85 8.84
CA LYS A 55 15.27 3.70 8.22
C LYS A 55 15.47 2.35 7.51
N GLU A 56 14.61 1.39 7.78
CA GLU A 56 14.71 0.03 7.24
C GLU A 56 13.86 -0.14 5.96
N VAL A 57 12.98 0.82 5.68
CA VAL A 57 12.11 0.83 4.51
C VAL A 57 12.45 2.00 3.59
N ALA A 58 12.53 1.73 2.29
CA ALA A 58 12.77 2.73 1.26
C ALA A 58 11.49 3.47 0.85
N GLY A 59 10.32 2.88 1.06
CA GLY A 59 9.03 3.48 0.76
C GLY A 59 7.84 2.58 1.06
N LEU A 60 6.63 3.10 0.86
CA LEU A 60 5.39 2.41 1.15
C LEU A 60 4.33 2.62 0.06
N ILE A 61 3.64 1.55 -0.32
CA ILE A 61 2.54 1.57 -1.29
C ILE A 61 1.22 1.22 -0.59
N PHE A 62 0.28 2.15 -0.60
CA PHE A 62 -1.11 1.91 -0.20
C PHE A 62 -1.96 1.53 -1.41
N LEU A 63 -2.62 0.38 -1.33
CA LEU A 63 -3.60 -0.10 -2.30
C LEU A 63 -4.99 -0.04 -1.66
N ALA A 64 -5.82 0.93 -2.06
CA ALA A 64 -7.11 1.21 -1.42
C ALA A 64 -7.02 1.24 0.13
N SER A 65 -6.02 1.96 0.64
CA SER A 65 -5.71 2.05 2.07
C SER A 65 -5.16 3.43 2.44
N TYR A 66 -5.04 3.69 3.73
CA TYR A 66 -4.42 4.90 4.30
C TYR A 66 -3.83 4.60 5.68
N PRO A 67 -2.86 5.41 6.16
CA PRO A 67 -2.35 5.30 7.52
C PRO A 67 -3.39 5.79 8.52
N ASP A 68 -3.43 5.16 9.68
CA ASP A 68 -4.09 5.73 10.85
C ASP A 68 -3.10 6.54 11.69
N GLU A 69 -3.58 7.11 12.81
CA GLU A 69 -2.75 7.95 13.68
C GLU A 69 -1.51 7.22 14.21
N LYS A 70 -1.61 5.92 14.50
CA LYS A 70 -0.49 5.10 14.99
C LYS A 70 0.56 4.86 13.90
N GLY A 71 0.14 4.72 12.65
CA GLY A 71 1.02 4.59 11.49
C GLY A 71 1.31 5.91 10.80
N THR A 72 1.35 7.03 11.54
CA THR A 72 1.61 8.35 10.95
C THR A 72 3.03 8.43 10.39
N LEU A 73 3.13 8.82 9.13
CA LEU A 73 4.37 8.98 8.37
C LEU A 73 4.70 10.45 8.10
N LYS A 74 3.88 11.38 8.61
CA LYS A 74 3.91 12.83 8.34
C LYS A 74 5.31 13.46 8.43
N ASN A 75 6.11 13.02 9.40
CA ASN A 75 7.42 13.59 9.71
C ASN A 75 8.58 12.73 9.18
N THR A 76 8.30 11.75 8.33
CA THR A 76 9.31 10.92 7.67
C THR A 76 9.64 11.48 6.28
N ASP A 77 10.82 11.13 5.77
CA ASP A 77 11.23 11.42 4.38
C ASP A 77 10.88 10.28 3.40
N LEU A 78 10.09 9.31 3.87
CA LEU A 78 9.66 8.15 3.09
C LEU A 78 8.86 8.60 1.88
N SER A 79 9.18 7.99 0.74
CA SER A 79 8.34 8.07 -0.45
C SER A 79 7.11 7.17 -0.26
N VAL A 80 5.93 7.70 -0.58
CA VAL A 80 4.68 6.95 -0.51
C VAL A 80 3.95 7.00 -1.84
N LEU A 81 3.42 5.86 -2.29
CA LEU A 81 2.44 5.78 -3.36
C LEU A 81 1.07 5.41 -2.78
N SER A 82 0.04 6.19 -3.07
CA SER A 82 -1.32 5.93 -2.62
C SER A 82 -2.24 5.78 -3.82
N ILE A 83 -2.67 4.54 -4.09
CA ILE A 83 -3.56 4.20 -5.21
C ILE A 83 -4.97 3.93 -4.70
N THR A 84 -5.94 4.67 -5.20
CA THR A 84 -7.39 4.45 -4.97
C THR A 84 -8.10 4.08 -6.26
N ALA A 85 -9.38 3.70 -6.21
CA ALA A 85 -10.18 3.45 -7.40
C ALA A 85 -11.51 4.22 -7.36
N SER A 86 -12.00 4.66 -8.52
CA SER A 86 -13.10 5.63 -8.58
C SER A 86 -14.46 5.06 -8.18
N ASN A 87 -14.64 3.74 -8.30
CA ASN A 87 -15.88 3.03 -7.94
C ASN A 87 -15.69 2.21 -6.65
N ASP A 88 -14.63 2.46 -5.89
CA ASP A 88 -14.45 1.88 -4.58
C ASP A 88 -15.48 2.44 -3.60
N LYS A 89 -16.31 1.56 -3.02
CA LYS A 89 -17.29 1.94 -1.98
C LYS A 89 -16.97 1.34 -0.61
N VAL A 90 -15.88 0.57 -0.51
CA VAL A 90 -15.43 -0.04 0.74
C VAL A 90 -14.48 0.91 1.46
N LEU A 91 -13.60 1.58 0.72
CA LEU A 91 -12.73 2.62 1.23
C LEU A 91 -13.56 3.82 1.69
N ASP A 92 -13.50 4.11 2.99
CA ASP A 92 -14.15 5.30 3.54
C ASP A 92 -13.39 6.56 3.04
N MET A 93 -13.91 7.16 1.98
CA MET A 93 -13.31 8.33 1.34
C MET A 93 -13.30 9.58 2.24
N THR A 94 -14.12 9.62 3.29
CA THR A 94 -14.07 10.71 4.28
C THR A 94 -12.87 10.51 5.20
N LYS A 95 -12.67 9.30 5.72
CA LYS A 95 -11.50 8.96 6.53
C LYS A 95 -10.22 9.05 5.72
N TYR A 96 -10.19 8.54 4.48
CA TYR A 96 -9.04 8.65 3.57
C TYR A 96 -8.59 10.10 3.40
N ARG A 97 -9.53 11.03 3.15
CA ARG A 97 -9.19 12.47 3.00
C ARG A 97 -8.60 13.05 4.29
N LYS A 98 -9.14 12.68 5.45
CA LYS A 98 -8.60 13.12 6.76
C LYS A 98 -7.21 12.53 7.02
N ALA A 99 -7.00 11.25 6.66
CA ALA A 99 -5.75 10.54 6.86
C ALA A 99 -4.57 11.11 6.05
N LYS A 100 -4.82 11.96 5.04
CA LYS A 100 -3.75 12.69 4.35
C LYS A 100 -2.88 13.53 5.29
N VAL A 101 -3.39 13.93 6.46
CA VAL A 101 -2.58 14.63 7.48
C VAL A 101 -1.46 13.75 8.07
N TYR A 102 -1.61 12.42 7.99
CA TYR A 102 -0.65 11.43 8.47
C TYR A 102 0.32 10.98 7.37
N MET A 103 0.14 11.42 6.12
CA MET A 103 1.04 11.08 5.01
C MET A 103 2.28 11.98 5.00
N PRO A 104 3.45 11.48 4.55
CA PRO A 104 4.63 12.32 4.38
C PRO A 104 4.45 13.27 3.20
N LYS A 105 5.31 14.29 3.12
CA LYS A 105 5.29 15.26 2.00
C LYS A 105 5.53 14.59 0.65
N ARG A 106 6.37 13.55 0.59
CA ARG A 106 6.71 12.79 -0.63
C ARG A 106 5.65 11.71 -0.93
N THR A 107 4.39 12.12 -1.05
CA THR A 107 3.29 11.20 -1.40
C THR A 107 2.78 11.44 -2.81
N THR A 108 2.88 10.41 -3.65
CA THR A 108 2.25 10.36 -4.98
C THR A 108 0.86 9.76 -4.86
N PHE A 109 -0.16 10.47 -5.34
CA PHE A 109 -1.54 10.00 -5.33
C PHE A 109 -1.97 9.60 -6.75
N ALA A 110 -2.50 8.38 -6.90
CA ALA A 110 -3.05 7.88 -8.14
C ALA A 110 -4.48 7.35 -7.94
N GLU A 111 -5.32 7.47 -8.96
CA GLU A 111 -6.67 6.90 -8.94
C GLU A 111 -6.91 6.07 -10.20
N ILE A 112 -7.33 4.82 -10.02
CA ILE A 112 -7.73 3.93 -11.10
C ILE A 112 -9.18 4.24 -11.47
N LYS A 113 -9.36 4.97 -12.56
CA LYS A 113 -10.69 5.26 -13.11
C LYS A 113 -11.38 3.97 -13.56
N GLY A 114 -12.63 3.80 -13.12
CA GLY A 114 -13.47 2.64 -13.42
C GLY A 114 -13.19 1.41 -12.55
N GLY A 115 -12.13 1.40 -11.74
CA GLY A 115 -11.84 0.31 -10.81
C GLY A 115 -12.68 0.37 -9.53
N ASN A 116 -12.71 -0.71 -8.77
CA ASN A 116 -13.34 -0.81 -7.45
C ASN A 116 -12.37 -1.38 -6.38
N HIS A 117 -12.82 -1.56 -5.14
CA HIS A 117 -11.97 -2.06 -4.04
C HIS A 117 -11.48 -3.49 -4.33
N ALA A 118 -12.41 -4.37 -4.69
CA ALA A 118 -12.12 -5.77 -4.92
C ALA A 118 -11.09 -5.99 -6.04
N GLY A 119 -11.01 -5.04 -6.98
CA GLY A 119 -10.07 -5.09 -8.09
C GLY A 119 -8.61 -4.86 -7.71
N PHE A 120 -8.31 -4.39 -6.49
CA PHE A 120 -6.93 -4.41 -5.95
C PHE A 120 -6.51 -5.82 -5.51
N GLY A 121 -7.46 -6.67 -5.16
CA GLY A 121 -7.28 -8.10 -5.01
C GLY A 121 -7.71 -8.88 -6.26
N SER A 122 -7.85 -10.20 -6.08
CA SER A 122 -8.42 -11.11 -7.08
C SER A 122 -9.37 -12.12 -6.43
N TYR A 123 -10.29 -11.62 -5.59
CA TYR A 123 -11.25 -12.44 -4.84
C TYR A 123 -12.70 -12.30 -5.38
N GLY A 124 -12.89 -11.65 -6.53
CA GLY A 124 -14.20 -11.47 -7.15
C GLY A 124 -15.05 -10.38 -6.50
N ALA A 125 -16.36 -10.37 -6.78
CA ALA A 125 -17.25 -9.32 -6.30
C ALA A 125 -17.33 -9.31 -4.75
N GLN A 126 -17.15 -8.13 -4.16
CA GLN A 126 -17.24 -7.92 -2.72
C GLN A 126 -18.57 -7.26 -2.34
N LYS A 127 -19.23 -7.80 -1.32
CA LYS A 127 -20.44 -7.20 -0.76
C LYS A 127 -20.13 -5.80 -0.21
N GLY A 128 -20.90 -4.80 -0.65
CA GLY A 128 -20.76 -3.42 -0.21
C GLY A 128 -19.78 -2.57 -1.04
N ASP A 129 -19.06 -3.17 -1.98
CA ASP A 129 -18.24 -2.43 -2.94
C ASP A 129 -19.09 -1.86 -4.09
N GLY A 130 -18.49 -0.96 -4.89
CA GLY A 130 -19.08 -0.51 -6.14
C GLY A 130 -18.78 -1.48 -7.30
N THR A 131 -19.54 -1.31 -8.37
CA THR A 131 -19.34 -2.07 -9.61
C THR A 131 -18.22 -1.44 -10.43
N ALA A 132 -17.17 -2.22 -10.73
CA ALA A 132 -16.14 -1.79 -11.66
C ALA A 132 -16.73 -1.64 -13.08
N THR A 133 -16.24 -0.64 -13.83
CA THR A 133 -16.56 -0.44 -15.26
C THR A 133 -15.43 -0.88 -16.17
N ILE A 134 -14.35 -1.40 -15.60
CA ILE A 134 -13.23 -2.06 -16.30
C ILE A 134 -13.08 -3.48 -15.78
N SER A 135 -12.38 -4.34 -16.53
CA SER A 135 -12.10 -5.70 -16.08
C SER A 135 -11.12 -5.70 -14.90
N ASN A 136 -11.09 -6.79 -14.12
CA ASN A 136 -10.09 -6.96 -13.07
C ASN A 136 -8.68 -6.96 -13.64
N GLU A 137 -8.48 -7.57 -14.81
CA GLU A 137 -7.21 -7.59 -15.53
C GLU A 137 -6.74 -6.17 -15.92
N ASP A 138 -7.65 -5.34 -16.44
CA ASP A 138 -7.34 -3.95 -16.77
C ASP A 138 -6.98 -3.14 -15.52
N GLN A 139 -7.69 -3.36 -14.42
CA GLN A 139 -7.39 -2.72 -13.14
C GLN A 139 -6.01 -3.13 -12.62
N GLN A 140 -5.70 -4.44 -12.60
CA GLN A 140 -4.41 -4.96 -12.16
C GLN A 140 -3.26 -4.46 -13.05
N THR A 141 -3.46 -4.41 -14.37
CA THR A 141 -2.49 -3.84 -15.32
C THR A 141 -2.21 -2.38 -15.00
N LYS A 142 -3.25 -1.58 -14.74
CA LYS A 142 -3.09 -0.16 -14.37
C LYS A 142 -2.40 0.00 -13.01
N ILE A 143 -2.75 -0.81 -12.01
CA ILE A 143 -2.09 -0.81 -10.69
C ILE A 143 -0.59 -1.13 -10.87
N SER A 144 -0.26 -2.21 -11.58
CA SER A 144 1.13 -2.60 -11.85
C SER A 144 1.90 -1.50 -12.55
N HIS A 145 1.29 -0.83 -13.53
CA HIS A 145 1.93 0.28 -14.23
C HIS A 145 2.26 1.44 -13.29
N GLN A 146 1.33 1.83 -12.40
CA GLN A 146 1.58 2.87 -11.39
C GLN A 146 2.72 2.49 -10.45
N ILE A 147 2.71 1.25 -9.93
CA ILE A 147 3.75 0.75 -9.03
C ILE A 147 5.12 0.76 -9.71
N VAL A 148 5.23 0.18 -10.91
CA VAL A 148 6.51 0.09 -11.63
C VAL A 148 7.04 1.47 -12.00
N THR A 149 6.17 2.41 -12.36
CA THR A 149 6.57 3.79 -12.65
C THR A 149 7.14 4.45 -11.41
N TRP A 150 6.42 4.37 -10.30
CA TRP A 150 6.85 4.96 -9.03
C TRP A 150 8.13 4.32 -8.47
N LEU A 151 8.31 3.00 -8.62
CA LEU A 151 9.53 2.32 -8.19
C LEU A 151 10.76 2.81 -8.97
N LYS A 152 10.63 3.06 -10.28
CA LYS A 152 11.72 3.65 -11.07
C LYS A 152 12.10 5.05 -10.60
N GLU A 153 11.09 5.89 -10.34
CA GLU A 153 11.32 7.23 -9.77
C GLU A 153 11.99 7.17 -8.40
N LEU A 154 11.69 6.14 -7.60
CA LEU A 154 12.32 5.90 -6.29
C LEU A 154 13.78 5.44 -6.39
N GLU A 155 14.15 4.73 -7.45
CA GLU A 155 15.53 4.29 -7.71
C GLU A 155 16.41 5.43 -8.23
N GLU A 156 15.83 6.34 -9.02
CA GLU A 156 16.53 7.46 -9.66
C GLU A 156 16.75 8.67 -8.75
N GLY A 157 16.02 8.77 -7.63
CA GLY A 157 16.06 9.88 -6.68
C GLY A 157 16.74 9.56 -5.35
#